data_AF-A0A2G1X831-F1
#
_entry.id   AF-A0A2G1X831-F1
#
_cell.length_a   1.000
_cell.length_b   1.000
_cell.length_c   1.000
_cell.angle_alpha   90.00
_cell.angle_beta   90.00
_cell.angle_gamma   90.00
#
_symmetry.space_group_name_H-M   'P 1'
#
loop_
_entity.id
_entity.type
_entity.pdbx_description
1 polymer ?
#
loop_
_entity_poly.entity_id
_entity_poly.type
_entity_poly.pdbx_seq_one_letter_code
_entity_poly.pdbx_strand_id
1 'polypeptide(L)'
;MSNGDDDPADASEEADAADDGGDAGEQTETAAPTLPDDATEESLNEYLDEIAERLEAAETEADLDDVEALLDDAETGIEEADLPEPDEDDEDADDPRGDLEDRVAELR
;
A
#
# COMPACT_ATOMS: atom_id res chain seq x y z
N MET A 1 74.77 5.13 11.75
CA MET A 1 74.40 6.37 11.03
C MET A 1 72.92 6.29 10.69
N SER A 2 72.24 7.44 10.79
CA SER A 2 70.81 7.68 10.57
C SER A 2 70.47 7.88 9.09
N ASN A 3 69.23 7.53 8.69
CA ASN A 3 68.29 8.23 7.78
C ASN A 3 67.67 7.40 6.64
N GLY A 4 66.36 7.65 6.44
CA GLY A 4 65.43 7.19 5.40
C GLY A 4 64.29 6.38 6.04
N ASP A 5 63.21 6.95 6.58
CA ASP A 5 62.21 7.83 5.93
C ASP A 5 61.78 7.27 4.57
N ASP A 6 60.88 6.30 4.64
CA ASP A 6 60.00 5.95 3.53
C ASP A 6 58.63 5.69 4.16
N ASP A 7 57.77 6.68 3.94
CA ASP A 7 56.38 6.77 4.33
C ASP A 7 55.56 6.28 3.13
N PRO A 8 54.96 5.08 3.16
CA PRO A 8 53.80 4.80 2.35
C PRO A 8 52.56 5.15 3.18
N ALA A 9 51.99 6.31 2.88
CA ALA A 9 50.60 6.60 3.11
C ALA A 9 49.74 5.44 2.56
N ASP A 10 49.30 4.56 3.45
CA ASP A 10 48.23 3.61 3.19
C ASP A 10 47.04 4.06 4.02
N ALA A 11 46.18 4.81 3.34
CA ALA A 11 44.83 5.11 3.74
C ALA A 11 44.06 3.79 3.85
N SER A 12 44.09 3.18 5.03
CA SER A 12 43.11 2.18 5.42
C SER A 12 42.06 2.88 6.25
N GLU A 13 41.20 3.56 5.49
CA GLU A 13 39.91 4.14 5.84
C GLU A 13 39.20 3.34 6.94
N GLU A 14 38.62 4.09 7.86
CA GLU A 14 37.76 3.62 8.93
C GLU A 14 36.55 2.89 8.33
N ALA A 15 36.59 1.56 8.31
CA ALA A 15 35.39 0.76 8.13
C ALA A 15 34.68 0.66 9.48
N ASP A 16 34.04 1.77 9.83
CA ASP A 16 32.87 1.85 10.69
C ASP A 16 31.85 0.84 10.15
N ALA A 17 31.93 -0.40 10.64
CA ALA A 17 30.82 -1.32 10.54
C ALA A 17 29.79 -0.81 11.55
N ALA A 18 29.02 0.18 11.10
CA ALA A 18 27.75 0.54 11.69
C ALA A 18 27.06 -0.77 12.07
N ASP A 19 26.94 -0.98 13.38
CA ASP A 19 26.02 -1.92 13.98
C ASP A 19 24.69 -1.63 13.30
N ASP A 20 24.33 -2.56 12.42
CA ASP A 20 23.13 -2.56 11.61
C ASP A 20 22.00 -2.22 12.56
N GLY A 21 21.55 -0.97 12.45
CA GLY A 21 20.36 -0.49 13.11
C GLY A 21 19.24 -1.32 12.53
N GLY A 22 19.06 -2.50 13.11
CA GLY A 22 17.82 -3.22 13.15
C GLY A 22 16.85 -2.29 13.83
N ASP A 23 16.38 -1.30 13.06
CA ASP A 23 14.97 -1.06 12.94
C ASP A 23 14.37 -2.43 12.63
N ALA A 24 14.22 -3.24 13.67
CA ALA A 24 13.07 -4.07 13.82
C ALA A 24 11.93 -3.06 13.76
N GLY A 25 11.56 -2.72 12.52
CA GLY A 25 10.35 -2.02 12.20
C GLY A 25 9.34 -2.78 13.00
N GLU A 26 8.91 -2.16 14.08
CA GLU A 26 7.85 -2.65 14.91
C GLU A 26 6.77 -2.87 13.86
N GLN A 27 6.51 -4.15 13.51
CA GLN A 27 5.44 -4.56 12.63
C GLN A 27 4.21 -4.13 13.39
N THR A 28 3.91 -2.85 13.24
CA THR A 28 2.73 -2.23 13.73
C THR A 28 1.78 -2.72 12.68
N GLU A 29 1.28 -3.94 12.89
CA GLU A 29 0.19 -4.50 12.15
C GLU A 29 -0.96 -3.55 12.42
N THR A 30 -1.00 -2.50 11.60
CA THR A 30 -2.06 -1.52 11.60
C THR A 30 -3.31 -2.33 11.37
N ALA A 31 -4.29 -2.13 12.25
CA ALA A 31 -5.56 -2.83 12.16
C ALA A 31 -6.06 -2.77 10.72
N ALA A 32 -6.56 -3.89 10.21
CA ALA A 32 -7.15 -3.93 8.88
C ALA A 32 -8.21 -2.83 8.77
N PRO A 33 -8.26 -2.12 7.63
CA PRO A 33 -9.31 -1.15 7.40
C PRO A 33 -10.67 -1.86 7.44
N THR A 34 -11.72 -1.13 7.76
CA THR A 34 -13.08 -1.66 7.77
C THR A 34 -13.93 -0.88 6.81
N LEU A 35 -14.83 -1.59 6.10
CA LEU A 35 -15.78 -0.96 5.21
C LEU A 35 -16.52 0.21 5.91
N PRO A 36 -16.62 1.39 5.29
CA PRO A 36 -17.29 2.53 5.89
C PRO A 36 -18.80 2.29 6.05
N ASP A 37 -19.37 2.76 7.17
CA ASP A 37 -20.82 2.71 7.40
C ASP A 37 -21.61 3.56 6.38
N ASP A 38 -21.00 4.64 5.90
CA ASP A 38 -21.55 5.54 4.88
C ASP A 38 -20.75 5.34 3.59
N ALA A 39 -21.22 4.40 2.76
CA ALA A 39 -20.55 3.97 1.54
C ALA A 39 -20.75 4.99 0.40
N THR A 40 -20.09 6.15 0.53
CA THR A 40 -20.00 7.15 -0.55
C THR A 40 -18.83 6.84 -1.47
N GLU A 41 -18.85 7.40 -2.68
CA GLU A 41 -17.73 7.28 -3.64
C GLU A 41 -16.38 7.67 -3.02
N GLU A 42 -16.33 8.78 -2.28
CA GLU A 42 -15.11 9.27 -1.62
C GLU A 42 -14.63 8.28 -0.55
N SER A 43 -15.55 7.82 0.31
CA SER A 43 -15.21 6.90 1.41
C SER A 43 -14.80 5.52 0.92
N LEU A 44 -15.41 5.02 -0.16
CA LEU A 44 -15.04 3.76 -0.79
C LEU A 44 -13.68 3.87 -1.49
N ASN A 45 -13.38 5.00 -2.14
CA ASN A 45 -12.05 5.24 -2.71
C ASN A 45 -10.96 5.27 -1.63
N GLU A 46 -11.19 5.96 -0.50
CA GLU A 46 -10.25 5.98 0.62
C GLU A 46 -10.03 4.55 1.18
N TYR A 47 -11.10 3.77 1.32
CA TYR A 47 -11.00 2.36 1.72
C TYR A 47 -10.16 1.53 0.72
N LEU A 48 -10.34 1.73 -0.59
CA LEU A 48 -9.55 1.07 -1.62
C LEU A 48 -8.08 1.53 -1.65
N ASP A 49 -7.80 2.80 -1.33
CA ASP A 49 -6.44 3.31 -1.13
C ASP A 49 -5.75 2.58 0.03
N GLU A 50 -6.43 2.44 1.17
CA GLU A 50 -5.90 1.70 2.34
C GLU A 50 -5.66 0.22 2.03
N ILE A 51 -6.54 -0.42 1.25
CA ILE A 51 -6.35 -1.79 0.77
C ILE A 51 -5.13 -1.88 -0.14
N ALA A 52 -4.94 -0.92 -1.06
CA ALA A 52 -3.79 -0.90 -1.96
C ALA A 52 -2.46 -0.74 -1.21
N GLU A 53 -2.40 0.11 -0.19
CA GLU A 53 -1.22 0.23 0.68
C GLU A 53 -0.93 -1.09 1.41
N ARG A 54 -1.98 -1.81 1.84
CA ARG A 54 -1.84 -3.11 2.50
C ARG A 54 -1.39 -4.20 1.53
N LEU A 55 -1.86 -4.18 0.28
CA LEU A 55 -1.39 -5.06 -0.79
C LEU A 55 0.10 -4.85 -1.08
N GLU A 56 0.57 -3.59 -1.11
CA GLU A 56 1.99 -3.29 -1.29
C GLU A 56 2.84 -3.77 -0.10
N ALA A 57 2.28 -3.71 1.12
CA ALA A 57 2.92 -4.19 2.34
C ALA A 57 2.77 -5.70 2.58
N ALA A 58 1.96 -6.41 1.80
CA ALA A 58 1.71 -7.84 1.99
C ALA A 58 2.95 -8.66 1.64
N GLU A 59 3.53 -9.31 2.65
CA GLU A 59 4.73 -10.15 2.48
C GLU A 59 4.40 -11.65 2.47
N THR A 60 3.25 -12.03 3.02
CA THR A 60 2.84 -13.42 3.19
C THR A 60 1.53 -13.73 2.48
N GLU A 61 1.32 -15.01 2.17
CA GLU A 61 0.04 -15.49 1.62
C GLU A 61 -1.14 -15.18 2.56
N ALA A 62 -0.91 -15.13 3.87
CA ALA A 62 -1.96 -14.76 4.82
C ALA A 62 -2.34 -13.28 4.69
N ASP A 63 -1.37 -12.40 4.44
CA ASP A 63 -1.64 -10.98 4.21
C ASP A 63 -2.42 -10.77 2.90
N LEU A 64 -2.10 -11.57 1.86
CA LEU A 64 -2.82 -11.55 0.59
C LEU A 64 -4.25 -12.07 0.74
N ASP A 65 -4.47 -13.17 1.48
CA ASP A 65 -5.82 -13.68 1.80
C ASP A 65 -6.65 -12.62 2.56
N ASP A 66 -6.02 -11.89 3.50
CA ASP A 66 -6.68 -10.80 4.22
C ASP A 66 -7.06 -9.64 3.28
N VAL A 67 -6.17 -9.26 2.35
CA VAL A 67 -6.46 -8.24 1.32
C VAL A 67 -7.59 -8.70 0.40
N GLU A 68 -7.61 -9.96 -0.03
CA GLU A 68 -8.68 -10.52 -0.86
C GLU A 68 -10.04 -10.42 -0.14
N ALA A 69 -10.08 -10.75 1.15
CA ALA A 69 -11.30 -10.58 1.96
C ALA A 69 -11.77 -9.12 2.03
N LEU A 70 -10.84 -8.16 2.15
CA LEU A 70 -11.17 -6.73 2.17
C LEU A 70 -11.70 -6.25 0.81
N LEU A 71 -11.19 -6.79 -0.30
CA LEU A 71 -11.66 -6.49 -1.66
C LEU A 71 -13.06 -7.07 -1.91
N ASP A 72 -13.36 -8.26 -1.39
CA ASP A 72 -14.71 -8.84 -1.43
C ASP A 72 -15.71 -8.01 -0.61
N ASP A 73 -15.29 -7.53 0.57
CA ASP A 73 -16.09 -6.60 1.38
C ASP A 73 -16.30 -5.26 0.64
N ALA A 74 -15.29 -4.75 -0.05
CA ALA A 74 -15.39 -3.53 -0.86
C ALA A 74 -16.38 -3.71 -2.02
N GLU A 75 -16.31 -4.82 -2.75
CA GLU A 75 -17.23 -5.15 -3.84
C GLU A 75 -18.67 -5.16 -3.33
N THR A 76 -18.94 -5.87 -2.23
CA THR A 76 -20.26 -5.89 -1.60
C THR A 76 -20.71 -4.48 -1.19
N GLY A 77 -19.80 -3.70 -0.59
CA GLY A 77 -20.08 -2.32 -0.18
C GLY A 77 -20.44 -1.39 -1.35
N ILE A 78 -19.77 -1.54 -2.49
CA ILE A 78 -20.08 -0.82 -3.73
C ILE A 78 -21.44 -1.24 -4.27
N GLU A 79 -21.77 -2.54 -4.23
CA GLU A 79 -23.05 -3.04 -4.71
C GLU A 79 -24.25 -2.52 -3.90
N GLU A 80 -24.09 -2.42 -2.58
CA GLU A 80 -25.12 -1.94 -1.64
C GLU A 80 -25.17 -0.41 -1.51
N ALA A 81 -24.14 0.30 -1.98
CA ALA A 81 -24.07 1.75 -1.93
C ALA A 81 -25.12 2.42 -2.84
N ASP A 82 -25.71 3.51 -2.34
CA ASP A 82 -26.66 4.36 -3.09
C ASP A 82 -25.89 5.40 -3.92
N LEU A 83 -25.02 4.91 -4.81
CA LEU A 83 -24.20 5.75 -5.69
C LEU A 83 -25.03 6.32 -6.85
N PRO A 84 -24.68 7.50 -7.38
CA PRO A 84 -25.31 8.04 -8.58
C PRO A 84 -25.21 7.08 -9.77
N GLU A 85 -26.33 6.82 -10.45
CA GLU A 85 -26.34 6.07 -11.71
C GLU A 85 -25.90 6.99 -12.88
N PRO A 86 -25.15 6.46 -13.87
CA PRO A 86 -24.84 7.22 -15.08
C PRO A 86 -26.10 7.48 -15.92
N ASP A 87 -26.11 8.57 -16.68
CA ASP A 87 -27.20 8.89 -17.60
C ASP A 87 -27.16 7.96 -18.82
N GLU A 88 -28.20 7.12 -19.00
CA GLU A 88 -28.27 6.16 -20.12
C GLU A 88 -28.28 6.85 -21.51
N ASP A 89 -28.66 8.13 -21.58
CA ASP A 89 -28.68 8.91 -22.82
C ASP A 89 -27.36 9.64 -23.10
N ASP A 90 -26.39 9.63 -22.18
CA ASP A 90 -25.08 10.29 -22.30
C ASP A 90 -23.92 9.30 -22.06
N GLU A 91 -23.21 8.96 -23.14
CA GLU A 91 -22.08 8.03 -23.10
C GLU A 91 -20.87 8.57 -22.33
N ASP A 92 -20.82 9.88 -22.08
CA ASP A 92 -19.76 10.55 -21.31
C ASP A 92 -20.18 10.82 -19.86
N ALA A 93 -21.35 10.33 -19.41
CA ALA A 93 -21.77 10.48 -18.02
C ALA A 93 -20.85 9.72 -17.06
N ASP A 94 -20.52 10.34 -15.94
CA ASP A 94 -19.71 9.72 -14.89
C ASP A 94 -20.44 8.48 -14.31
N ASP A 95 -19.75 7.34 -14.28
CA ASP A 95 -20.22 6.09 -13.68
C ASP A 95 -19.37 5.77 -12.42
N PRO A 96 -19.67 6.38 -11.27
CA PRO A 96 -18.86 6.22 -10.07
C PRO A 96 -18.82 4.77 -9.58
N ARG A 97 -19.89 4.01 -9.84
CA ARG A 97 -19.94 2.58 -9.50
C ARG A 97 -19.01 1.78 -10.40
N GLY A 98 -19.09 1.98 -11.72
CA GLY A 98 -18.20 1.33 -12.69
C GLY A 98 -16.73 1.62 -12.41
N ASP A 99 -16.38 2.87 -12.13
CA ASP A 99 -15.00 3.27 -11.80
C ASP A 99 -14.46 2.57 -10.55
N LEU A 100 -15.30 2.41 -9.51
CA LEU A 100 -14.94 1.70 -8.29
C LEU A 100 -14.81 0.19 -8.52
N GLU A 101 -15.71 -0.43 -9.29
CA GLU A 101 -15.66 -1.86 -9.65
C GLU A 101 -14.40 -2.17 -10.47
N ASP A 102 -14.04 -1.29 -11.42
CA ASP A 102 -12.80 -1.41 -12.20
C ASP A 102 -11.56 -1.31 -11.30
N ARG A 103 -11.59 -0.44 -10.30
CA ARG A 103 -10.50 -0.30 -9.33
C ARG A 103 -10.33 -1.55 -8.47
N VAL A 104 -11.42 -2.16 -8.01
CA VAL A 104 -11.38 -3.45 -7.30
C VAL A 104 -10.78 -4.53 -8.20
N ALA A 105 -11.15 -4.55 -9.49
CA ALA A 105 -10.59 -5.50 -10.45
C ALA A 105 -9.09 -5.29 -10.73
N GLU A 106 -8.59 -4.05 -10.64
CA GLU A 106 -7.16 -3.75 -10.76
C GLU A 106 -6.34 -4.26 -9.56
N LEU A 107 -6.92 -4.24 -8.36
CA LEU A 107 -6.26 -4.65 -7.10
C LEU A 107 -6.25 -6.16 -6.86
N ARG A 108 -6.98 -6.96 -7.65
CA ARG A 108 -6.98 -8.43 -7.60
C ARG A 108 -5.96 -9.05 -8.56
#